data_AF-A0A1E3L8B4-F1
#
_entry.id   AF-A0A1E3L8B4-F1
#
_cell.length_a   1.000
_cell.length_b   1.000
_cell.length_c   1.000
_cell.angle_alpha   90.00
_cell.angle_beta   90.00
_cell.angle_gamma   90.00
#
_symmetry.space_group_name_H-M   'P 1'
#
loop_
_entity.id
_entity.type
_entity.pdbx_description
1 polymer ?
#
loop_
_entity_poly.entity_id
_entity_poly.type
_entity_poly.pdbx_seq_one_letter_code
_entity_poly.pdbx_strand_id
1 'polypeptide(L)' 'MPTETTMYRKEQFMQASQFTRLEKDVLEGLLEEESTYTMEQAKEHLNQFMNEEAK' A
#
# COMPACT_ATOMS: atom_id res chain seq x y z
N MET A 1 23.14 -4.43 4.53
CA MET A 1 22.59 -4.95 3.26
C MET A 1 21.74 -3.84 2.67
N PRO A 2 21.86 -3.48 1.38
CA PRO A 2 21.11 -2.37 0.82
C PRO A 2 19.64 -2.79 0.72
N THR A 3 18.76 -2.01 1.32
CA THR A 3 17.32 -2.13 1.23
C THR A 3 16.90 -1.85 -0.21
N GLU A 4 16.50 -2.89 -0.95
CA GLU A 4 15.97 -2.73 -2.31
C GLU A 4 14.70 -1.87 -2.27
N THR A 5 14.83 -0.60 -2.67
CA THR A 5 13.74 0.35 -2.89
C THR A 5 12.92 -0.07 -4.11
N THR A 6 12.34 -1.26 -4.06
CA THR A 6 11.49 -1.78 -5.13
C THR A 6 10.17 -1.05 -5.02
N MET A 7 9.90 -0.21 -6.01
CA MET A 7 8.64 0.51 -6.10
C MET A 7 7.61 -0.37 -6.80
N TYR A 8 6.47 -0.53 -6.17
CA TYR A 8 5.35 -1.32 -6.65
C TYR A 8 4.22 -0.37 -7.02
N ARG A 9 3.46 -0.71 -8.06
CA ARG A 9 2.22 -0.01 -8.42
C ARG A 9 1.05 -0.56 -7.61
N LYS A 10 -0.07 0.17 -7.56
CA LYS A 10 -1.32 -0.31 -6.96
C LYS A 10 -1.71 -1.71 -7.45
N GLU A 11 -1.51 -2.00 -8.74
CA GLU A 11 -1.75 -3.32 -9.34
C GLU A 11 -0.88 -4.44 -8.75
N GLN A 12 0.37 -4.14 -8.40
CA GLN A 12 1.27 -5.11 -7.76
C GLN A 12 0.84 -5.37 -6.32
N PHE A 13 0.39 -4.35 -5.60
CA PHE A 13 -0.19 -4.50 -4.27
C PHE A 13 -1.52 -5.29 -4.31
N MET A 14 -2.34 -5.08 -5.34
CA MET A 14 -3.56 -5.85 -5.63
C MET A 14 -3.28 -7.34 -5.85
N GLN A 15 -2.20 -7.65 -6.57
CA GLN A 15 -1.79 -9.04 -6.83
C GLN A 15 -1.06 -9.67 -5.64
N ALA A 16 -0.48 -8.87 -4.74
CA ALA A 16 0.20 -9.39 -3.56
C ALA A 16 -0.78 -10.07 -2.60
N SER A 17 -0.47 -11.31 -2.19
CA SER A 17 -1.27 -12.05 -1.21
C SER A 17 -1.10 -11.56 0.23
N GLN A 18 -0.18 -10.62 0.47
CA GLN A 18 0.08 -10.08 1.81
C GLN A 18 -0.98 -9.08 2.28
N PHE A 19 -1.79 -8.53 1.37
CA PHE A 19 -2.86 -7.59 1.71
C PHE A 19 -4.21 -8.29 1.68
N THR A 20 -5.04 -7.96 2.65
CA THR A 20 -6.45 -8.38 2.69
C THR A 20 -7.28 -7.59 1.67
N ARG A 21 -8.51 -8.05 1.44
CA ARG A 21 -9.43 -7.38 0.50
C ARG A 21 -9.69 -5.92 0.88
N LEU A 22 -9.84 -5.63 2.18
CA LEU A 22 -10.01 -4.27 2.68
C LEU A 22 -8.76 -3.41 2.44
N GLU A 23 -7.58 -3.93 2.77
CA GLU A 23 -6.32 -3.22 2.52
C GLU A 23 -6.10 -2.93 1.03
N LYS A 24 -6.50 -3.87 0.16
CA LYS A 24 -6.45 -3.65 -1.29
C LYS A 24 -7.39 -2.53 -1.73
N ASP A 25 -8.63 -2.53 -1.26
CA ASP A 25 -9.61 -1.47 -1.57
C ASP A 25 -9.10 -0.09 -1.11
N VAL A 26 -8.55 -0.02 0.10
CA VAL A 26 -7.95 1.21 0.65
C VAL A 26 -6.74 1.64 -0.18
N LEU A 27 -5.79 0.73 -0.47
CA LEU A 27 -4.65 1.05 -1.32
C LEU A 27 -5.05 1.43 -2.75
N GLU A 28 -6.15 0.91 -3.28
CA GLU A 28 -6.64 1.26 -4.62
C GLU A 28 -7.09 2.71 -4.72
N GLY A 29 -7.79 3.19 -3.68
CA GLY A 29 -8.28 4.56 -3.60
C GLY A 29 -7.24 5.54 -3.07
N LEU A 30 -6.29 5.06 -2.26
CA LEU A 30 -5.27 5.89 -1.61
C LEU A 30 -4.01 6.05 -2.47
N LEU A 31 -3.61 5.03 -3.23
CA LEU A 31 -2.47 5.11 -4.13
C LEU A 31 -2.90 5.61 -5.51
N GLU A 32 -2.16 6.57 -6.06
CA GLU A 32 -2.41 7.04 -7.42
C GLU A 32 -1.94 6.02 -8.47
N GLU A 33 -2.68 5.90 -9.59
CA GLU A 33 -2.38 4.94 -10.68
C GLU A 33 -1.03 5.17 -11.35
N GLU A 34 -0.63 6.43 -11.48
CA GLU A 34 0.60 6.81 -12.16
C GLU A 34 1.82 6.83 -11.20
N SER A 35 1.58 6.66 -9.89
CA SER A 35 2.61 6.68 -8.87
C SER A 35 2.99 5.28 -8.41
N THR A 36 4.28 5.10 -8.13
CA THR A 36 4.83 3.86 -7.59
C THR A 36 5.26 4.08 -6.15
N TYR A 37 4.86 3.17 -5.28
CA TYR A 37 5.12 3.27 -3.84
C TYR A 37 5.94 2.08 -3.39
N THR A 38 6.78 2.27 -2.39
CA THR A 38 7.46 1.13 -1.76
C THR A 38 6.49 0.33 -0.90
N MET A 39 6.86 -0.92 -0.61
CA MET A 39 6.05 -1.77 0.26
C MET A 39 5.90 -1.19 1.68
N GLU A 40 6.89 -0.44 2.15
CA GLU A 40 6.83 0.30 3.41
C GLU A 40 5.85 1.47 3.32
N GLN A 41 5.93 2.30 2.27
CA GLN A 41 4.99 3.41 2.08
C GLN A 41 3.53 2.93 1.99
N ALA A 42 3.27 1.87 1.24
CA ALA A 42 1.92 1.31 1.14
C ALA A 42 1.40 0.84 2.52
N LYS A 43 2.25 0.18 3.33
CA LYS A 43 1.90 -0.21 4.69
C LYS A 43 1.69 0.99 5.61
N GLU A 44 2.48 2.05 5.46
CA GLU A 44 2.35 3.27 6.25
C GLU A 44 1.04 4.01 5.92
N HIS A 45 0.72 4.14 4.63
CA HIS A 45 -0.54 4.69 4.14
C HIS A 45 -1.75 3.89 4.66
N LEU A 46 -1.69 2.56 4.58
CA LEU A 46 -2.71 1.69 5.18
C LEU A 46 -2.83 1.87 6.68
N ASN A 47 -1.71 1.94 7.39
CA ASN A 47 -1.69 2.10 8.83
C ASN A 47 -2.27 3.45 9.23
N GLN A 48 -1.88 4.54 8.57
CA GLN A 48 -2.47 5.87 8.77
C GLN A 48 -3.99 5.82 8.58
N PHE A 49 -4.47 5.24 7.48
CA PHE A 49 -5.90 5.14 7.19
C PHE A 49 -6.66 4.33 8.25
N MET A 50 -6.15 3.16 8.64
CA MET A 50 -6.77 2.34 9.70
C MET A 50 -6.70 2.99 11.08
N ASN A 51 -5.62 3.71 11.39
CA ASN A 51 -5.44 4.35 12.69
C ASN A 51 -6.25 5.67 12.79
N GLU A 52 -6.54 6.32 11.66
CA GLU A 52 -7.48 7.45 11.58
C GLU A 52 -8.93 7.01 11.81
N GLU A 53 -9.36 5.83 11.34
CA GLU A 53 -10.67 5.27 11.69
C GLU A 53 -10.79 4.86 13.17
N ALA A 54 -9.67 4.68 13.86
CA ALA A 54 -9.65 4.24 15.26
C ALA A 54 -9.87 5.38 16.29
N LYS A 55 -10.15 6.62 15.86
CA LYS A 55 -10.26 7.78 16.76
C LYS A 55 -11.66 8.38 16.87
#